data_AF-A0A2N4SQV6-F1
#
_entry.id   AF-A0A2N4SQV6-F1
#
_cell.length_a   1.000
_cell.length_b   1.000
_cell.length_c   1.000
_cell.angle_alpha   90.00
_cell.angle_beta   90.00
_cell.angle_gamma   90.00
#
_symmetry.space_group_name_H-M   'P 1'
#
loop_
_entity.id
_entity.type
_entity.pdbx_description
1 polymer ?
#
loop_
_entity_poly.entity_id
_entity_poly.type
_entity_poly.pdbx_seq_one_letter_code
_entity_poly.pdbx_strand_id
1 'polypeptide(L)'
;MALPNLKKLRTDRLLSQIELGEAIGISSRTLMRWEAGQGEPGASELLQLARFFRVSIDQLVGDLLPPESTGELPRVADLSGRQLDYWVARTRGMPAEMLEDGPVVYVPGEGQMPVPAYSTDPSHANPIMESMGMHLCPAASGATFDGEVKQQPGWIARCAESSRAAWGRTMLEAGMRAYLLFEIGDQVLT
;
A
#
# COMPACT_ATOMS: atom_id res chain seq x y z
N MET A 1 9.59 3.50 -22.16
CA MET A 1 9.12 3.36 -20.77
C MET A 1 10.23 2.76 -19.91
N ALA A 2 10.64 3.45 -18.84
CA ALA A 2 11.66 2.94 -17.91
C ALA A 2 11.02 2.04 -16.84
N LEU A 3 11.81 1.16 -16.21
CA LEU A 3 11.40 0.34 -15.07
C LEU A 3 12.07 0.86 -13.78
N PRO A 4 11.64 2.00 -13.22
CA PRO A 4 12.32 2.64 -12.08
C PRO A 4 12.38 1.71 -10.86
N ASN A 5 11.39 0.82 -10.74
CA ASN A 5 11.20 -0.03 -9.56
C ASN A 5 11.86 -1.40 -9.65
N LEU A 6 12.30 -1.84 -10.84
CA LEU A 6 12.81 -3.19 -11.05
C LEU A 6 14.05 -3.47 -10.20
N LYS A 7 15.00 -2.53 -10.17
CA LYS A 7 16.25 -2.68 -9.41
C LYS A 7 15.97 -2.80 -7.90
N LYS A 8 15.04 -1.98 -7.40
CA LYS A 8 14.63 -1.96 -6.00
C LYS A 8 13.97 -3.29 -5.60
N LEU A 9 12.95 -3.73 -6.33
CA LEU A 9 12.26 -5.01 -6.09
C LEU A 9 13.23 -6.20 -6.08
N ARG A 10 14.23 -6.17 -6.97
CA ARG A 10 15.27 -7.19 -7.01
C ARG A 10 16.15 -7.16 -5.76
N THR A 11 16.63 -5.99 -5.34
CA THR A 11 17.51 -5.86 -4.18
C THR A 11 16.78 -6.14 -2.86
N ASP A 12 15.50 -5.79 -2.76
CA ASP A 12 14.67 -6.04 -1.57
C ASP A 12 14.49 -7.55 -1.33
N ARG A 13 14.55 -8.35 -2.40
CA ARG A 13 14.56 -9.82 -2.34
C ARG A 13 15.96 -10.44 -2.33
N LEU A 14 17.01 -9.63 -2.18
CA LEU A 14 18.42 -10.05 -2.15
C LEU A 14 18.87 -10.83 -3.40
N LEU A 15 18.25 -10.56 -4.55
CA LEU A 15 18.58 -11.26 -5.81
C LEU A 15 19.66 -10.50 -6.59
N SER A 16 20.56 -11.24 -7.23
CA SER A 16 21.46 -10.72 -8.26
C SER A 16 20.74 -10.60 -9.61
N GLN A 17 21.34 -9.84 -10.53
CA GLN A 17 20.81 -9.72 -11.90
C GLN A 17 20.82 -11.06 -12.66
N ILE A 18 21.72 -11.97 -12.28
CA ILE A 18 21.79 -13.32 -12.85
C ILE A 18 20.63 -14.16 -12.34
N GLU A 19 20.43 -14.20 -11.02
CA GLU A 19 19.37 -15.00 -10.39
C GLU A 19 17.97 -14.54 -10.84
N LEU A 20 17.72 -13.23 -10.92
CA LEU A 20 16.45 -12.75 -11.44
C LEU A 20 16.30 -13.08 -12.93
N GLY A 21 17.35 -12.92 -13.72
CA GLY A 21 17.34 -13.27 -15.15
C GLY A 21 16.98 -14.74 -15.37
N GLU A 22 17.61 -15.65 -14.63
CA GLU A 22 17.31 -17.08 -14.68
C GLU A 22 15.87 -17.38 -14.24
N ALA A 23 15.38 -16.73 -13.18
CA ALA A 23 14.03 -16.94 -12.65
C ALA A 23 12.91 -16.57 -13.64
N ILE A 24 13.13 -15.57 -14.50
CA ILE A 24 12.15 -15.14 -15.52
C ILE A 24 12.59 -15.52 -16.95
N GLY A 25 13.61 -16.35 -17.11
CA GLY A 25 14.04 -16.88 -18.40
C GLY A 25 14.65 -15.85 -19.37
N ILE A 26 15.33 -14.82 -18.86
CA ILE A 26 16.05 -13.82 -19.67
C ILE A 26 17.54 -13.75 -19.30
N SER A 27 18.35 -13.16 -20.19
CA SER A 27 19.75 -12.92 -19.88
C SER A 27 19.93 -11.81 -18.84
N SER A 28 20.93 -11.95 -17.96
CA SER A 28 21.33 -10.89 -17.02
C SER A 28 21.69 -9.58 -17.73
N ARG A 29 22.22 -9.65 -18.96
CA ARG A 29 22.49 -8.49 -19.82
C ARG A 29 21.20 -7.77 -20.23
N THR A 30 20.13 -8.50 -20.51
CA THR A 30 18.81 -7.94 -20.81
C THR A 30 18.27 -7.19 -19.59
N LEU A 31 18.33 -7.83 -18.42
CA LEU A 31 17.87 -7.24 -17.16
C LEU A 31 18.68 -5.97 -16.79
N MET A 32 20.00 -6.01 -16.93
CA MET A 32 20.88 -4.85 -16.71
C MET A 32 20.50 -3.66 -17.58
N ARG A 33 20.17 -3.91 -18.87
CA ARG A 33 19.74 -2.84 -19.78
C ARG A 33 18.41 -2.24 -19.35
N TRP A 34 17.46 -3.05 -18.89
CA TRP A 34 16.19 -2.53 -18.38
C TRP A 34 16.38 -1.68 -17.12
N GLU A 35 17.20 -2.15 -16.16
CA GLU A 35 17.51 -1.37 -14.94
C GLU A 35 18.24 -0.06 -15.23
N ALA A 36 19.01 0.01 -16.32
CA ALA A 36 19.71 1.22 -16.76
C ALA A 36 18.87 2.13 -17.67
N GLY A 37 17.60 1.76 -17.98
CA GLY A 37 16.75 2.49 -18.93
C GLY A 37 17.22 2.40 -20.39
N GLN A 38 18.10 1.46 -20.71
CA GLN A 38 18.71 1.26 -22.03
C GLN A 38 17.99 0.19 -22.88
N GLY A 39 16.74 -0.12 -22.53
CA GLY A 39 15.88 -1.07 -23.21
C GLY A 39 14.55 -1.21 -22.47
N GLU A 40 13.56 -1.77 -23.15
CA GLU A 40 12.20 -1.92 -22.62
C GLU A 40 11.79 -3.39 -22.63
N PRO A 41 11.15 -3.90 -21.57
CA PRO A 41 10.54 -5.23 -21.56
C PRO A 41 9.32 -5.26 -22.50
N GLY A 42 9.05 -6.42 -23.10
CA GLY A 42 7.77 -6.65 -23.77
C GLY A 42 6.65 -6.94 -22.78
N ALA A 43 5.42 -7.06 -23.29
CA ALA A 43 4.25 -7.36 -22.46
C ALA A 43 4.34 -8.70 -21.73
N SER A 44 4.98 -9.71 -22.35
CA SER A 44 5.21 -11.02 -21.73
C SER A 44 6.17 -10.91 -20.53
N GLU A 45 7.25 -10.17 -20.70
CA GLU A 45 8.27 -9.98 -19.66
C GLU A 45 7.73 -9.14 -18.51
N LEU A 46 6.95 -8.10 -18.80
CA LEU A 46 6.23 -7.31 -17.79
C LEU A 46 5.29 -8.19 -16.96
N LEU A 47 4.53 -9.08 -17.61
CA LEU A 47 3.62 -9.99 -16.91
C LEU A 47 4.38 -11.00 -16.05
N GLN A 48 5.53 -11.50 -16.51
CA GLN A 48 6.39 -12.41 -15.75
C GLN A 48 6.99 -11.72 -14.54
N LEU A 49 7.52 -10.50 -14.71
CA LEU A 49 8.03 -9.67 -13.62
C LEU A 49 6.93 -9.39 -12.60
N ALA A 50 5.74 -9.02 -13.06
CA ALA A 50 4.59 -8.71 -12.21
C ALA A 50 4.21 -9.93 -11.35
N ARG A 51 4.13 -11.11 -11.97
CA ARG A 51 3.84 -12.37 -11.27
C ARG A 51 4.96 -12.78 -10.32
N PHE A 52 6.22 -12.67 -10.75
CA PHE A 52 7.38 -13.02 -9.94
C PHE A 52 7.43 -12.15 -8.68
N PHE A 53 7.28 -10.84 -8.84
CA PHE A 53 7.31 -9.88 -7.74
C PHE A 53 5.98 -9.72 -7.02
N ARG A 54 4.89 -10.37 -7.46
CA ARG A 54 3.53 -10.22 -6.91
C ARG A 54 3.08 -8.75 -6.86
N VAL A 55 3.37 -8.02 -7.93
CA VAL A 55 2.99 -6.61 -8.14
C VAL A 55 2.18 -6.46 -9.43
N SER A 56 1.49 -5.34 -9.61
CA SER A 56 0.85 -4.95 -10.87
C SER A 56 1.90 -4.51 -11.91
N ILE A 57 1.49 -4.42 -13.18
CA ILE A 57 2.36 -3.90 -14.24
C ILE A 57 2.63 -2.40 -14.01
N ASP A 58 1.61 -1.64 -13.60
CA ASP A 58 1.72 -0.22 -13.27
C ASP A 58 2.78 0.04 -12.18
N GLN A 59 2.88 -0.83 -11.18
CA GLN A 59 3.92 -0.77 -10.14
C GLN A 59 5.33 -1.05 -10.65
N LEU A 60 5.49 -1.79 -11.75
CA LEU A 60 6.82 -2.02 -12.35
C LEU A 60 7.32 -0.81 -13.13
N VAL A 61 6.40 -0.08 -13.79
CA VAL A 61 6.72 1.00 -14.72
C VAL A 61 6.55 2.41 -14.15
N GLY A 62 5.81 2.59 -13.04
CA GLY A 62 5.54 3.89 -12.40
C GLY A 62 6.37 4.17 -11.14
N ASP A 63 6.19 5.34 -10.51
CA ASP A 63 6.93 5.77 -9.31
C ASP A 63 6.30 5.30 -7.98
N LEU A 64 5.58 4.17 -8.00
CA LEU A 64 4.56 3.84 -7.01
C LEU A 64 4.95 2.72 -6.02
N LEU A 65 6.23 2.58 -5.67
CA LEU A 65 6.65 1.68 -4.59
C LEU A 65 7.09 2.46 -3.34
N PRO A 66 6.35 2.35 -2.21
CA PRO A 66 6.84 2.84 -0.93
C PRO A 66 8.21 2.23 -0.57
N PRO A 67 9.10 2.93 0.17
CA PRO A 67 10.45 2.48 0.49
C PRO A 67 10.55 1.11 1.15
N GLU A 68 9.50 0.67 1.85
CA GLU A 68 9.57 -0.50 2.74
C GLU A 68 8.79 -1.73 2.24
N SER A 69 8.48 -1.81 0.95
CA SER A 69 7.73 -2.96 0.40
C SER A 69 8.68 -4.13 0.11
N THR A 70 8.59 -5.21 0.87
CA THR A 70 9.29 -6.51 0.65
C THR A 70 8.78 -7.28 -0.59
N GLY A 71 8.09 -6.61 -1.52
CA GLY A 71 7.52 -7.22 -2.72
C GLY A 71 6.27 -8.06 -2.43
N GLU A 72 5.55 -7.79 -1.34
CA GLU A 72 4.14 -8.13 -1.19
C GLU A 72 3.42 -6.84 -0.79
N LEU A 73 2.34 -6.51 -1.50
CA LEU A 73 1.48 -5.38 -1.13
C LEU A 73 0.95 -5.61 0.29
N PRO A 74 1.09 -4.66 1.22
CA PRO A 74 0.47 -4.81 2.51
C PRO A 74 -1.04 -4.91 2.29
N ARG A 75 -1.66 -5.95 2.84
CA ARG A 75 -3.13 -6.01 2.86
C ARG A 75 -3.62 -4.86 3.70
N VAL A 76 -4.77 -4.30 3.35
CA VAL A 76 -5.37 -3.21 4.13
C VAL A 76 -5.56 -3.62 5.59
N ALA A 77 -5.87 -4.90 5.85
CA ALA A 77 -6.00 -5.47 7.19
C ALA A 77 -4.73 -5.34 8.06
N ASP A 78 -3.55 -5.25 7.45
CA ASP A 78 -2.27 -5.23 8.16
C ASP A 78 -1.73 -3.80 8.38
N LEU A 79 -2.29 -2.80 7.68
CA LEU A 79 -1.87 -1.40 7.76
C LEU A 79 -2.17 -0.77 9.12
N SER A 80 -1.20 -0.07 9.71
CA SER A 80 -1.46 0.73 10.92
C SER A 80 -0.53 1.94 11.02
N GLY A 81 -0.91 2.91 11.86
CA GLY A 81 -0.12 4.12 12.13
C GLY A 81 0.30 4.83 10.84
N ARG A 82 1.59 5.16 10.77
CA ARG A 82 2.21 5.89 9.64
C ARG A 82 1.92 5.28 8.27
N GLN A 83 1.91 3.95 8.16
CA GLN A 83 1.62 3.28 6.89
C GLN A 83 0.14 3.44 6.50
N LEU A 84 -0.77 3.35 7.46
CA LEU A 84 -2.19 3.58 7.20
C LEU A 84 -2.45 5.04 6.82
N ASP A 85 -1.83 6.00 7.53
CA ASP A 85 -1.94 7.43 7.25
C ASP A 85 -1.45 7.79 5.86
N TYR A 86 -0.29 7.23 5.47
CA TYR A 86 0.26 7.36 4.13
C TYR A 86 -0.72 6.89 3.05
N TRP A 87 -1.28 5.69 3.20
CA TRP A 87 -2.18 5.14 2.19
C TRP A 87 -3.49 5.91 2.10
N VAL A 88 -4.05 6.36 3.23
CA VAL A 88 -5.22 7.24 3.22
C VAL A 88 -4.91 8.53 2.44
N ALA A 89 -3.76 9.15 2.68
CA ALA A 89 -3.36 10.36 1.97
C ALA A 89 -3.21 10.15 0.45
N ARG A 90 -2.54 9.07 0.04
CA ARG A 90 -2.38 8.71 -1.38
C ARG A 90 -3.71 8.48 -2.06
N THR A 91 -4.61 7.72 -1.44
CA THR A 91 -5.96 7.46 -1.97
C THR A 91 -6.77 8.75 -2.10
N ARG A 92 -6.53 9.74 -1.21
CA ARG A 92 -7.13 11.08 -1.31
C ARG A 92 -6.46 11.98 -2.35
N GLY A 93 -5.53 11.47 -3.14
CA GLY A 93 -4.82 12.23 -4.19
C GLY A 93 -3.72 13.15 -3.66
N MET A 94 -3.33 13.03 -2.38
CA MET A 94 -2.19 13.79 -1.87
C MET A 94 -0.90 13.18 -2.43
N PRO A 95 0.07 14.00 -2.89
CA PRO A 95 1.37 13.52 -3.36
C PRO A 95 2.25 13.17 -2.14
N ALA A 96 1.80 12.21 -1.34
CA ALA A 96 2.50 11.76 -0.16
C ALA A 96 3.70 10.90 -0.55
N GLU A 97 4.81 11.11 0.15
CA GLU A 97 6.05 10.35 0.07
C GLU A 97 6.33 9.74 1.43
N MET A 98 6.76 8.48 1.46
CA MET A 98 7.19 7.84 2.70
C MET A 98 8.70 8.04 2.83
N LEU A 99 9.13 8.69 3.91
CA LEU A 99 10.55 8.88 4.26
C LEU A 99 10.88 8.09 5.55
N GLU A 100 12.16 8.06 5.92
CA GLU A 100 12.65 7.38 7.14
C GLU A 100 11.94 7.88 8.41
N ASP A 101 11.69 9.20 8.49
CA ASP A 101 11.01 9.81 9.64
C ASP A 101 9.47 9.71 9.59
N GLY A 102 8.91 9.18 8.49
CA GLY A 102 7.48 9.00 8.28
C GLY A 102 6.96 9.64 7.00
N PRO A 103 5.63 9.56 6.78
CA PRO A 103 5.01 10.06 5.57
C PRO A 103 4.91 11.58 5.58
N VAL A 104 5.32 12.20 4.48
CA VAL A 104 5.28 13.65 4.26
C VAL A 104 4.52 13.99 2.97
N VAL A 105 4.04 15.22 2.89
CA VAL A 105 3.46 15.82 1.70
C VAL A 105 4.14 17.16 1.45
N TYR A 106 4.39 17.50 0.19
CA TYR A 106 4.87 18.82 -0.18
C TYR A 106 3.71 19.80 -0.35
N VAL A 107 3.74 20.89 0.41
CA VAL A 107 2.77 21.97 0.33
C VAL A 107 3.46 23.21 -0.25
N PRO A 108 2.99 23.74 -1.40
CA PRO A 108 3.57 24.94 -1.99
C PRO A 108 3.59 26.11 -1.00
N GLY A 109 4.76 26.70 -0.76
CA GLY A 109 4.94 27.81 0.17
C GLY A 109 5.18 27.42 1.63
N GLU A 110 4.84 26.20 2.04
CA GLU A 110 5.06 25.68 3.40
C GLU A 110 6.17 24.62 3.46
N GLY A 111 6.48 23.99 2.32
CA GLY A 111 7.54 22.99 2.21
C GLY A 111 7.05 21.58 2.55
N GLN A 112 7.92 20.76 3.12
CA GLN A 112 7.57 19.40 3.54
C GLN A 112 6.82 19.43 4.86
N MET A 113 5.62 18.84 4.86
CA MET A 113 4.77 18.71 6.03
C MET A 113 4.48 17.23 6.31
N PRO A 114 4.28 16.82 7.56
CA PRO A 114 3.82 15.47 7.86
C PRO A 114 2.43 15.24 7.24
N VAL A 115 2.18 14.02 6.78
CA VAL A 115 0.84 13.60 6.37
C VAL A 115 -0.12 13.67 7.58
N PRO A 116 -1.38 14.09 7.38
CA PRO A 116 -2.38 14.07 8.44
C PRO A 116 -2.51 12.69 9.10
N ALA A 117 -2.60 12.69 10.44
CA ALA A 117 -2.57 11.47 11.24
C ALA A 117 -3.93 10.75 11.28
N TYR A 118 -4.46 10.35 10.12
CA TYR A 118 -5.81 9.79 9.94
C TYR A 118 -6.15 8.58 10.84
N SER A 119 -5.17 7.79 11.23
CA SER A 119 -5.34 6.59 12.05
C SER A 119 -5.32 6.85 13.55
N THR A 120 -4.93 8.06 13.99
CA THR A 120 -4.72 8.39 15.41
C THR A 120 -5.32 9.71 15.85
N ASP A 121 -5.58 10.65 14.93
CA ASP A 121 -6.16 11.96 15.20
C ASP A 121 -7.60 12.05 14.64
N PRO A 122 -8.62 12.13 15.51
CA PRO A 122 -10.01 12.26 15.08
C PRO A 122 -10.28 13.47 14.19
N SER A 123 -9.54 14.57 14.33
CA SER A 123 -9.76 15.78 13.52
C SER A 123 -9.47 15.55 12.03
N HIS A 124 -8.56 14.63 11.72
CA HIS A 124 -8.25 14.21 10.35
C HIS A 124 -9.17 13.08 9.86
N ALA A 125 -9.55 12.17 10.76
CA ALA A 125 -10.31 10.96 10.42
C ALA A 125 -11.82 11.16 10.31
N ASN A 126 -12.40 11.94 11.22
CA ASN A 126 -13.86 12.09 11.34
C ASN A 126 -14.51 12.65 10.07
N PRO A 127 -13.96 13.68 9.39
CA PRO A 127 -14.55 14.18 8.16
C PRO A 127 -14.68 13.09 7.08
N ILE A 128 -13.70 12.18 7.02
CA ILE A 128 -13.73 11.03 6.10
C ILE A 128 -14.84 10.08 6.52
N MET A 129 -14.84 9.62 7.78
CA MET A 129 -15.82 8.65 8.27
C MET A 129 -17.26 9.15 8.14
N GLU A 130 -17.51 10.43 8.41
CA GLU A 130 -18.81 11.06 8.25
C GLU A 130 -19.24 11.10 6.78
N SER A 131 -18.34 11.51 5.88
CA SER A 131 -18.64 11.56 4.43
C SER A 131 -18.96 10.19 3.83
N MET A 132 -18.35 9.12 4.36
CA MET A 132 -18.55 7.74 3.89
C MET A 132 -19.74 7.03 4.56
N GLY A 133 -20.44 7.70 5.49
CA GLY A 133 -21.49 7.09 6.29
C GLY A 133 -20.99 5.88 7.09
N MET A 134 -19.82 6.01 7.73
CA MET A 134 -19.14 4.87 8.36
C MET A 134 -19.95 4.28 9.52
N HIS A 135 -20.27 2.99 9.44
CA HIS A 135 -20.84 2.22 10.53
C HIS A 135 -19.73 1.63 11.39
N LEU A 136 -19.75 1.95 12.69
CA LEU A 136 -18.73 1.56 13.66
C LEU A 136 -19.35 0.68 14.76
N CYS A 137 -18.84 -0.53 14.90
CA CYS A 137 -19.31 -1.51 15.88
C CYS A 137 -18.13 -1.91 16.80
N PRO A 138 -18.22 -1.71 18.13
CA PRO A 138 -17.21 -2.22 19.04
C PRO A 138 -17.23 -3.75 19.05
N ALA A 139 -16.05 -4.36 19.11
CA ALA A 139 -15.84 -5.80 19.17
C ALA A 139 -15.07 -6.17 20.43
N ALA A 140 -15.62 -7.09 21.23
CA ALA A 140 -14.95 -7.58 22.43
C ALA A 140 -13.76 -8.50 22.07
N SER A 141 -12.83 -8.68 23.01
CA SER A 141 -11.84 -9.76 22.91
C SER A 141 -12.56 -11.11 22.78
N GLY A 142 -12.05 -11.98 21.90
CA GLY A 142 -12.68 -13.26 21.56
C GLY A 142 -13.71 -13.17 20.43
N ALA A 143 -14.04 -11.97 19.93
CA ALA A 143 -14.89 -11.82 18.75
C ALA A 143 -14.23 -12.42 17.51
N THR A 144 -15.03 -13.10 16.67
CA THR A 144 -14.58 -13.61 15.38
C THR A 144 -14.81 -12.55 14.30
N PHE A 145 -13.76 -12.26 13.53
CA PHE A 145 -13.82 -11.39 12.36
C PHE A 145 -13.02 -12.02 11.23
N ASP A 146 -13.65 -12.17 10.07
CA ASP A 146 -13.05 -12.76 8.86
C ASP A 146 -12.39 -14.12 9.10
N GLY A 147 -13.10 -15.01 9.83
CA GLY A 147 -12.61 -16.35 10.17
C GLY A 147 -11.56 -16.41 11.29
N GLU A 148 -11.08 -15.25 11.79
CA GLU A 148 -10.08 -15.19 12.85
C GLU A 148 -10.66 -14.71 14.19
N VAL A 149 -10.21 -15.31 15.29
CA VAL A 149 -10.54 -14.86 16.65
C VAL A 149 -9.60 -13.71 17.05
N LYS A 150 -10.17 -12.53 17.30
CA LYS A 150 -9.40 -11.35 17.72
C LYS A 150 -9.16 -11.39 19.22
N GLN A 151 -7.89 -11.55 19.61
CA GLN A 151 -7.48 -11.70 21.02
C GLN A 151 -7.59 -10.40 21.83
N GLN A 152 -7.71 -9.26 21.15
CA GLN A 152 -7.82 -7.94 21.77
C GLN A 152 -9.17 -7.30 21.42
N PRO A 153 -9.74 -6.46 22.31
CA PRO A 153 -10.90 -5.66 21.94
C PRO A 153 -10.52 -4.70 20.81
N GLY A 154 -11.52 -4.32 20.01
CA GLY A 154 -11.31 -3.42 18.88
C GLY A 154 -12.62 -2.92 18.31
N TRP A 155 -12.57 -2.54 17.04
CA TRP A 155 -13.68 -1.97 16.31
C TRP A 155 -13.79 -2.66 14.95
N ILE A 156 -15.02 -2.87 14.51
CA ILE A 156 -15.36 -3.27 13.15
C ILE A 156 -16.00 -2.05 12.49
N ALA A 157 -15.43 -1.62 11.37
CA ALA A 157 -15.92 -0.49 10.58
C ALA A 157 -16.38 -0.96 9.20
N ARG A 158 -17.42 -0.30 8.67
CA ARG A 158 -17.95 -0.58 7.33
C ARG A 158 -18.51 0.71 6.72
N CYS A 159 -18.11 1.02 5.49
CA CYS A 159 -18.71 2.10 4.70
C CYS A 159 -20.17 1.76 4.35
N ALA A 160 -21.07 2.75 4.35
CA ALA A 160 -22.50 2.51 4.11
C ALA A 160 -22.79 1.79 2.78
N GLU A 161 -22.00 2.09 1.75
CA GLU A 161 -22.15 1.55 0.39
C GLU A 161 -21.34 0.26 0.16
N SER A 162 -20.67 -0.28 1.18
CA SER A 162 -19.81 -1.46 1.06
C SER A 162 -20.34 -2.65 1.85
N SER A 163 -20.26 -3.84 1.27
CA SER A 163 -20.42 -5.09 2.02
C SER A 163 -19.16 -5.49 2.79
N ARG A 164 -18.00 -4.88 2.48
CA ARG A 164 -16.73 -5.16 3.14
C ARG A 164 -16.61 -4.39 4.44
N ALA A 165 -16.10 -5.06 5.46
CA ALA A 165 -15.78 -4.45 6.75
C ALA A 165 -14.29 -4.57 7.03
N ALA A 166 -13.77 -3.73 7.90
CA ALA A 166 -12.41 -3.81 8.42
C ALA A 166 -12.41 -3.88 9.94
N TRP A 167 -11.50 -4.66 10.49
CA TRP A 167 -11.20 -4.64 11.92
C TRP A 167 -10.02 -3.71 12.22
N GLY A 168 -10.05 -3.05 13.37
CA GLY A 168 -8.93 -2.27 13.89
C GLY A 168 -8.91 -2.25 15.42
N ARG A 169 -7.74 -1.99 15.99
CA ARG A 169 -7.57 -1.87 17.46
C ARG A 169 -8.29 -0.64 18.02
N THR A 170 -8.40 0.41 17.21
CA THR A 170 -9.13 1.63 17.53
C THR A 170 -10.21 1.88 16.50
N MET A 171 -11.18 2.73 16.86
CA MET A 171 -12.24 3.17 15.97
C MET A 171 -11.69 3.80 14.69
N LEU A 172 -10.64 4.63 14.81
CA LEU A 172 -10.03 5.33 13.68
C LEU A 172 -9.24 4.35 12.78
N GLU A 173 -8.49 3.43 13.37
CA GLU A 173 -7.77 2.40 12.61
C GLU A 173 -8.74 1.54 11.79
N ALA A 174 -9.84 1.08 12.41
CA ALA A 174 -10.88 0.33 11.71
C ALA A 174 -11.53 1.18 10.61
N GLY A 175 -11.89 2.43 10.90
CA GLY A 175 -12.52 3.35 9.96
C GLY A 175 -11.66 3.62 8.72
N MET A 176 -10.37 3.91 8.92
CA MET A 176 -9.46 4.19 7.80
C MET A 176 -9.16 2.95 6.97
N ARG A 177 -9.08 1.76 7.58
CA ARG A 177 -8.99 0.50 6.83
C ARG A 177 -10.26 0.25 6.01
N ALA A 178 -11.45 0.49 6.57
CA ALA A 178 -12.70 0.32 5.85
C ALA A 178 -12.82 1.31 4.67
N TYR A 179 -12.31 2.54 4.84
CA TYR A 179 -12.17 3.52 3.76
C TYR A 179 -11.29 2.97 2.62
N LEU A 180 -10.08 2.49 2.93
CA LEU A 180 -9.20 1.91 1.91
C LEU A 180 -9.81 0.68 1.23
N LEU A 181 -10.46 -0.21 1.98
CA LEU A 181 -11.15 -1.38 1.41
C LEU A 181 -12.26 -1.00 0.41
N PHE A 182 -12.89 0.15 0.60
CA PHE A 182 -13.90 0.67 -0.31
C PHE A 182 -13.27 1.29 -1.56
N GLU A 183 -12.27 2.16 -1.39
CA GLU A 183 -11.66 2.91 -2.49
C GLU A 183 -10.76 2.05 -3.39
N ILE A 184 -9.91 1.21 -2.79
CA ILE A 184 -8.85 0.50 -3.51
C ILE A 184 -8.89 -1.03 -3.33
N GLY A 185 -9.77 -1.54 -2.47
CA GLY A 185 -9.93 -2.97 -2.23
C GLY A 185 -8.98 -3.54 -1.18
N ASP A 186 -8.81 -4.86 -1.19
CA ASP A 186 -8.12 -5.60 -0.11
C ASP A 186 -6.59 -5.48 -0.17
N GLN A 187 -6.08 -5.31 -1.38
CA GLN A 187 -4.70 -4.94 -1.61
C GLN A 187 -4.67 -3.46 -1.90
N VAL A 188 -3.72 -2.77 -1.29
CA VAL A 188 -3.46 -1.40 -1.68
C VAL A 188 -2.88 -1.41 -3.08
N LEU A 189 -3.73 -1.16 -4.08
CA LEU A 189 -3.31 -1.00 -5.46
C LEU A 189 -2.55 0.32 -5.55
N THR A 190 -1.28 0.24 -5.96
CA THR A 190 -0.55 1.41 -6.42
C THR A 190 -0.71 1.64 -7.90
#